data_AF-A0A9P9IBT2-F1
#
_entry.id   AF-A0A9P9IBT2-F1
#
_cell.length_a   1.000
_cell.length_b   1.000
_cell.length_c   1.000
_cell.angle_alpha   90.00
_cell.angle_beta   90.00
_cell.angle_gamma   90.00
#
_symmetry.space_group_name_H-M   'P 1'
#
loop_
_entity.id
_entity.type
_entity.pdbx_description
1 polymer ?
#
loop_
_entity_poly.entity_id
_entity_poly.type
_entity_poly.pdbx_seq_one_letter_code
_entity_poly.pdbx_strand_id
1 'polypeptide(L)'
;MMVMASSRFFTTLVLAVLCLFSNLLNAYDLSTYHEPKGDLGVQLDRVLAMSSAEYQERGNAAPIKSMYWVVSSFVDFRSGVTLTDGQIFKIALDAYKEMTPALEQYGAASNKIRGSVMTVLAFEDRVIIASSQKGKSSFSYDFEDTPVFQTLQKCTELHGGDEALGHNNGAGCGEVMSAHMFYRKYGSEATLAGKKSRAVTVWFNAKDNVVEWKEPCPLTELDEDNNPKPFPAGWWGCKEFGMAQGIRYIPKPADADKEGEPYSMTGALIGQISLC
;
A
#
# COMPACT_ATOMS: atom_id res chain seq x y z
N MET A 1 -30.23 -46.54 30.73
CA MET A 1 -30.08 -46.16 29.31
C MET A 1 -30.54 -44.71 29.13
N MET A 2 -29.82 -43.73 29.70
CA MET A 2 -30.26 -42.32 29.73
C MET A 2 -29.08 -41.36 29.92
N VAL A 3 -27.95 -41.63 29.24
CA VAL A 3 -26.74 -40.78 29.30
C VAL A 3 -26.27 -40.37 27.88
N MET A 4 -26.71 -41.07 26.83
CA MET A 4 -26.27 -40.78 25.46
C MET A 4 -27.04 -39.64 24.75
N ALA A 5 -28.22 -39.24 25.24
CA ALA A 5 -29.02 -38.18 24.60
C ALA A 5 -28.54 -36.75 24.97
N SER A 6 -28.00 -36.56 26.16
CA SER A 6 -27.52 -35.26 26.67
C SER A 6 -26.22 -34.80 25.97
N SER A 7 -25.32 -35.75 25.66
CA SER A 7 -24.06 -35.47 24.98
C SER A 7 -24.26 -34.90 23.57
N ARG A 8 -25.21 -35.44 22.80
CA ARG A 8 -25.45 -34.99 21.42
C ARG A 8 -26.00 -33.58 21.35
N PHE A 9 -26.93 -33.24 22.26
CA PHE A 9 -27.51 -31.89 22.36
C PHE A 9 -26.46 -30.84 22.71
N PHE A 10 -25.59 -31.16 23.68
CA PHE A 10 -24.52 -30.25 24.10
C PHE A 10 -23.49 -30.02 22.99
N THR A 11 -23.11 -31.07 22.24
CA THR A 11 -22.20 -30.94 21.09
C THR A 11 -22.80 -30.10 19.97
N THR A 12 -24.09 -30.29 19.62
CA THR A 12 -24.77 -29.43 18.62
C THR A 12 -24.90 -27.99 19.09
N LEU A 13 -25.15 -27.74 20.38
CA LEU A 13 -25.21 -26.38 20.92
C LEU A 13 -23.84 -25.70 20.87
N VAL A 14 -22.77 -26.40 21.24
CA VAL A 14 -21.39 -25.89 21.16
C VAL A 14 -20.99 -25.61 19.71
N LEU A 15 -21.31 -26.49 18.75
CA LEU A 15 -21.07 -26.24 17.33
C LEU A 15 -21.89 -25.06 16.80
N ALA A 16 -23.16 -24.94 17.16
CA ALA A 16 -24.00 -23.80 16.76
C ALA A 16 -23.44 -22.49 17.32
N VAL A 17 -23.01 -22.48 18.59
CA VAL A 17 -22.37 -21.34 19.24
C VAL A 17 -21.04 -21.00 18.57
N LEU A 18 -20.19 -21.99 18.27
CA LEU A 18 -18.93 -21.78 17.53
C LEU A 18 -19.16 -21.30 16.09
N CYS A 19 -20.22 -21.76 15.41
CA CYS A 19 -20.64 -21.27 14.10
C CYS A 19 -21.15 -19.81 14.15
N LEU A 20 -21.82 -19.42 15.24
CA LEU A 20 -22.23 -18.02 15.46
C LEU A 20 -21.02 -17.13 15.77
N PHE A 21 -20.06 -17.60 16.56
CA PHE A 21 -18.84 -16.85 16.88
C PHE A 21 -17.81 -16.81 15.75
N SER A 22 -17.77 -17.80 14.86
CA SER A 22 -16.84 -17.78 13.72
C SER A 22 -17.18 -16.67 12.71
N ASN A 23 -18.44 -16.25 12.62
CA ASN A 23 -18.84 -15.08 11.84
C ASN A 23 -18.44 -13.74 12.52
N LEU A 24 -18.31 -13.72 13.85
CA LEU A 24 -17.84 -12.54 14.59
C LEU A 24 -16.31 -12.37 14.57
N LEU A 25 -15.55 -13.42 14.24
CA LEU A 25 -14.08 -13.42 14.32
C LEU A 25 -13.37 -12.81 13.10
N ASN A 26 -14.08 -12.33 12.07
CA ASN A 26 -13.46 -11.70 10.89
C ASN A 26 -14.32 -10.58 10.26
N ALA A 27 -15.16 -9.89 11.05
CA ALA A 27 -15.89 -8.73 10.54
C ALA A 27 -15.03 -7.47 10.70
N TYR A 28 -14.67 -6.84 9.59
CA TYR A 28 -14.20 -5.47 9.59
C TYR A 28 -15.43 -4.52 9.62
N ASP A 29 -15.26 -3.30 10.11
CA ASP A 29 -16.33 -2.29 10.10
C ASP A 29 -15.83 -0.98 9.49
N LEU A 30 -16.28 -0.66 8.27
CA LEU A 30 -15.97 0.61 7.61
C LEU A 30 -17.10 1.64 7.77
N SER A 31 -18.08 1.45 8.64
CA SER A 31 -19.24 2.37 8.74
C SER A 31 -18.87 3.75 9.28
N THR A 32 -17.84 3.83 10.12
CA THR A 32 -17.38 5.06 10.76
C THR A 32 -16.01 5.48 10.22
N TYR A 33 -15.72 6.78 10.31
CA TYR A 33 -14.39 7.31 10.10
C TYR A 33 -13.60 7.27 11.41
N HIS A 34 -12.33 6.95 11.33
CA HIS A 34 -11.40 6.99 12.45
C HIS A 34 -10.23 7.91 12.15
N GLU A 35 -9.91 8.78 13.10
CA GLU A 35 -8.71 9.62 13.06
C GLU A 35 -7.44 8.75 13.03
N PRO A 36 -6.35 9.23 12.40
CA PRO A 36 -5.09 8.52 12.41
C PRO A 36 -4.49 8.52 13.82
N LYS A 37 -3.80 7.42 14.18
CA LYS A 37 -3.21 7.25 15.52
C LYS A 37 -1.75 7.70 15.62
N GLY A 38 -1.03 7.74 14.50
CA GLY A 38 0.39 8.07 14.48
C GLY A 38 0.68 9.46 13.93
N ASP A 39 1.89 9.93 14.19
CA ASP A 39 2.33 11.29 13.88
C ASP A 39 2.36 11.58 12.38
N LEU A 40 2.54 10.57 11.52
CA LEU A 40 2.54 10.71 10.06
C LEU A 40 1.14 10.67 9.46
N GLY A 41 0.11 10.46 10.28
CA GLY A 41 -1.28 10.47 9.83
C GLY A 41 -1.68 9.28 8.97
N VAL A 42 -0.95 8.17 9.02
CA VAL A 42 -1.25 7.00 8.17
C VAL A 42 -2.62 6.45 8.54
N GLN A 43 -3.52 6.37 7.57
CA GLN A 43 -4.88 5.87 7.75
C GLN A 43 -5.36 5.08 6.53
N LEU A 44 -6.38 4.24 6.73
CA LEU A 44 -7.05 3.53 5.63
C LEU A 44 -7.64 4.53 4.64
N ASP A 45 -7.40 4.35 3.34
CA ASP A 45 -8.17 5.02 2.29
C ASP A 45 -9.57 4.40 2.24
N ARG A 46 -10.42 4.85 3.17
CA ARG A 46 -11.73 4.27 3.42
C ARG A 46 -12.65 4.42 2.21
N VAL A 47 -12.55 5.54 1.49
CA VAL A 47 -13.36 5.77 0.28
C VAL A 47 -13.01 4.74 -0.79
N LEU A 48 -11.70 4.50 -1.01
CA LEU A 48 -11.25 3.46 -1.92
C LEU A 48 -11.66 2.05 -1.45
N ALA A 49 -11.54 1.74 -0.16
CA ALA A 49 -11.97 0.43 0.36
C ALA A 49 -13.47 0.19 0.14
N MET A 50 -14.28 1.23 0.26
CA MET A 50 -15.72 1.19 0.05
C MET A 50 -16.14 1.25 -1.43
N SER A 51 -15.23 1.55 -2.37
CA SER A 51 -15.59 1.79 -3.78
C SER A 51 -15.94 0.52 -4.57
N SER A 52 -15.56 -0.66 -4.06
CA SER A 52 -15.89 -1.95 -4.71
C SER A 52 -17.40 -2.18 -4.79
N ALA A 53 -17.88 -2.73 -5.91
CA ALA A 53 -19.29 -3.07 -6.11
C ALA A 53 -19.79 -4.02 -5.01
N GLU A 54 -18.95 -4.98 -4.60
CA GLU A 54 -19.26 -5.94 -3.56
C GLU A 54 -19.50 -5.25 -2.20
N TYR A 55 -18.74 -4.20 -1.87
CA TYR A 55 -19.01 -3.40 -0.67
C TYR A 55 -20.29 -2.59 -0.82
N GLN A 56 -20.57 -2.02 -1.99
CA GLN A 56 -21.83 -1.29 -2.23
C GLN A 56 -23.07 -2.19 -2.07
N GLU A 57 -22.97 -3.47 -2.44
CA GLU A 57 -24.06 -4.44 -2.31
C GLU A 57 -24.19 -5.05 -0.91
N ARG A 58 -23.07 -5.32 -0.23
CA ARG A 58 -23.03 -6.16 1.00
C ARG A 58 -22.52 -5.43 2.24
N GLY A 59 -22.04 -4.20 2.10
CA GLY A 59 -21.41 -3.43 3.17
C GLY A 59 -20.28 -4.20 3.85
N ASN A 60 -20.29 -4.23 5.18
CA ASN A 60 -19.30 -4.94 6.00
C ASN A 60 -19.30 -6.47 5.81
N ALA A 61 -20.26 -7.05 5.08
CA ALA A 61 -20.26 -8.47 4.72
C ALA A 61 -19.55 -8.76 3.40
N ALA A 62 -18.96 -7.76 2.73
CA ALA A 62 -18.21 -7.98 1.51
C ALA A 62 -16.94 -8.84 1.76
N PRO A 63 -16.54 -9.70 0.81
CA PRO A 63 -15.30 -10.44 0.95
C PRO A 63 -14.09 -9.49 0.99
N ILE A 64 -13.18 -9.68 1.94
CA ILE A 64 -11.92 -8.91 2.03
C ILE A 64 -11.17 -8.85 0.68
N LYS A 65 -11.19 -9.95 -0.09
CA LYS A 65 -10.51 -10.05 -1.38
C LYS A 65 -11.15 -9.23 -2.51
N SER A 66 -12.38 -8.75 -2.37
CA SER A 66 -13.05 -7.94 -3.39
C SER A 66 -12.91 -6.43 -3.14
N MET A 67 -12.23 -6.02 -2.07
CA MET A 67 -12.04 -4.62 -1.71
C MET A 67 -10.61 -4.16 -1.99
N TYR A 68 -10.42 -2.86 -2.17
CA TYR A 68 -9.09 -2.27 -2.32
C TYR A 68 -8.57 -1.78 -0.96
N TRP A 69 -7.52 -2.42 -0.45
CA TRP A 69 -6.93 -2.05 0.83
C TRP A 69 -5.62 -1.30 0.61
N VAL A 70 -5.66 0.01 0.86
CA VAL A 70 -4.50 0.90 0.83
C VAL A 70 -4.56 1.77 2.08
N VAL A 71 -3.45 1.90 2.79
CA VAL A 71 -3.29 2.93 3.80
C VAL A 71 -2.37 4.02 3.26
N SER A 72 -2.65 5.26 3.62
CA SER A 72 -1.95 6.40 3.07
C SER A 72 -2.00 7.61 3.97
N SER A 73 -1.12 8.56 3.69
CA SER A 73 -1.19 9.91 4.23
C SER A 73 -0.48 10.90 3.31
N PHE A 74 -0.69 12.18 3.61
CA PHE A 74 -0.02 13.30 2.99
C PHE A 74 0.48 14.23 4.09
N VAL A 75 1.76 14.59 4.00
CA VAL A 75 2.38 15.51 4.95
C VAL A 75 3.01 16.66 4.17
N ASP A 76 2.61 17.88 4.52
CA ASP A 76 3.20 19.12 4.05
C ASP A 76 4.04 19.71 5.20
N PHE A 77 5.37 19.72 5.07
CA PHE A 77 6.27 20.19 6.12
C PHE A 77 6.31 21.72 6.24
N ARG A 78 5.50 22.42 5.44
CA ARG A 78 5.49 23.88 5.24
C ARG A 78 6.78 24.38 4.58
N SER A 79 6.65 25.50 3.86
CA SER A 79 7.69 26.07 3.02
C SER A 79 9.05 26.21 3.72
N GLY A 80 10.07 25.55 3.15
CA GLY A 80 11.47 25.74 3.53
C GLY A 80 12.17 24.50 4.11
N VAL A 81 11.45 23.42 4.42
CA VAL A 81 12.07 22.16 4.86
C VAL A 81 12.54 21.36 3.64
N THR A 82 13.84 21.13 3.53
CA THR A 82 14.41 20.19 2.54
C THR A 82 14.74 18.89 3.25
N LEU A 83 13.95 17.84 3.01
CA LEU A 83 14.21 16.52 3.59
C LEU A 83 15.45 15.88 2.96
N THR A 84 16.31 15.29 3.78
CA THR A 84 17.41 14.44 3.31
C THR A 84 16.88 13.07 2.87
N ASP A 85 17.67 12.32 2.10
CA ASP A 85 17.31 10.95 1.72
C ASP A 85 17.17 10.04 2.96
N GLY A 86 18.02 10.25 3.99
CA GLY A 86 17.93 9.53 5.26
C GLY A 86 16.66 9.86 6.07
N GLN A 87 16.18 11.10 6.01
CA GLN A 87 14.91 11.50 6.64
C GLN A 87 13.71 10.89 5.91
N ILE A 88 13.71 10.88 4.58
CA ILE A 88 12.64 10.24 3.78
C ILE A 88 12.58 8.74 4.08
N PHE A 89 13.75 8.09 4.23
CA PHE A 89 13.82 6.69 4.65
C PHE A 89 13.27 6.47 6.07
N LYS A 90 13.61 7.33 7.03
CA LYS A 90 13.04 7.28 8.40
C LYS A 90 11.52 7.42 8.38
N ILE A 91 10.98 8.35 7.58
CA ILE A 91 9.54 8.55 7.40
C ILE A 91 8.89 7.26 6.87
N ALA A 92 9.51 6.57 5.91
CA ALA A 92 8.98 5.31 5.38
C ALA A 92 8.95 4.20 6.44
N LEU A 93 9.99 4.07 7.26
CA LEU A 93 10.06 3.12 8.37
C LEU A 93 8.99 3.39 9.43
N ASP A 94 8.80 4.66 9.80
CA ASP A 94 7.81 5.04 10.80
C ASP A 94 6.38 4.91 10.26
N ALA A 95 6.14 5.31 9.01
CA ALA A 95 4.85 5.13 8.34
C ALA A 95 4.44 3.66 8.27
N TYR A 96 5.39 2.75 8.03
CA TYR A 96 5.11 1.32 8.05
C TYR A 96 4.59 0.86 9.42
N LYS A 97 5.16 1.37 10.51
CA LYS A 97 4.72 1.04 11.88
C LYS A 97 3.29 1.50 12.15
N GLU A 98 2.87 2.61 11.54
CA GLU A 98 1.50 3.14 11.67
C GLU A 98 0.43 2.34 10.88
N MET A 99 0.83 1.49 9.92
CA MET A 99 -0.12 0.72 9.11
C MET A 99 -1.02 -0.22 9.95
N THR A 100 -0.42 -0.88 10.94
CA THR A 100 -1.13 -1.84 11.79
C THR A 100 -2.19 -1.14 12.65
N PRO A 101 -1.85 -0.11 13.47
CA PRO A 101 -2.85 0.61 14.24
C PRO A 101 -3.89 1.30 13.35
N ALA A 102 -3.54 1.75 12.13
CA ALA A 102 -4.50 2.30 11.19
C ALA A 102 -5.60 1.30 10.80
N LEU A 103 -5.24 0.04 10.53
CA LEU A 103 -6.16 -1.02 10.14
C LEU A 103 -6.90 -1.65 11.33
N GLU A 104 -6.27 -1.74 12.51
CA GLU A 104 -6.89 -2.25 13.74
C GLU A 104 -8.16 -1.49 14.13
N GLN A 105 -8.21 -0.18 13.85
CA GLN A 105 -9.40 0.64 14.12
C GLN A 105 -10.66 0.12 13.42
N TYR A 106 -10.48 -0.55 12.29
CA TYR A 106 -11.56 -1.10 11.47
C TYR A 106 -11.74 -2.61 11.65
N GLY A 107 -11.06 -3.24 12.61
CA GLY A 107 -11.02 -4.71 12.73
C GLY A 107 -10.29 -5.39 11.56
N ALA A 108 -9.45 -4.65 10.83
CA ALA A 108 -8.87 -5.04 9.54
C ALA A 108 -7.36 -5.37 9.63
N ALA A 109 -6.83 -5.67 10.81
CA ALA A 109 -5.39 -5.83 11.09
C ALA A 109 -4.73 -7.11 10.53
N SER A 110 -5.45 -7.88 9.73
CA SER A 110 -4.97 -9.15 9.17
C SER A 110 -3.83 -8.95 8.17
N ASN A 111 -2.85 -9.85 8.17
CA ASN A 111 -1.82 -9.93 7.11
C ASN A 111 -2.41 -10.15 5.70
N LYS A 112 -3.69 -10.54 5.60
CA LYS A 112 -4.40 -10.63 4.31
C LYS A 112 -4.85 -9.27 3.77
N ILE A 113 -4.96 -8.26 4.65
CA ILE A 113 -5.39 -6.89 4.35
C ILE A 113 -4.19 -5.95 4.32
N ARG A 114 -3.27 -6.11 5.27
CA ARG A 114 -2.11 -5.23 5.41
C ARG A 114 -1.15 -5.41 4.23
N GLY A 115 -0.87 -4.31 3.52
CA GLY A 115 0.22 -4.26 2.55
C GLY A 115 1.56 -4.63 3.18
N SER A 116 2.43 -5.32 2.43
CA SER A 116 3.77 -5.70 2.92
C SER A 116 4.81 -4.61 2.70
N VAL A 117 4.42 -3.53 2.02
CA VAL A 117 5.29 -2.48 1.51
C VAL A 117 4.69 -1.12 1.86
N MET A 118 5.56 -0.17 2.21
CA MET A 118 5.25 1.25 2.36
C MET A 118 6.20 2.08 1.50
N THR A 119 5.65 2.99 0.72
CA THR A 119 6.41 3.91 -0.14
C THR A 119 6.19 5.34 0.30
N VAL A 120 7.26 6.12 0.30
CA VAL A 120 7.23 7.57 0.50
C VAL A 120 7.70 8.24 -0.78
N LEU A 121 6.83 9.03 -1.40
CA LEU A 121 7.11 9.92 -2.52
C LEU A 121 7.28 11.35 -2.00
N ALA A 122 8.51 11.82 -1.94
CA ALA A 122 8.87 13.18 -1.54
C ALA A 122 9.02 14.08 -2.77
N PHE A 123 8.49 15.29 -2.71
CA PHE A 123 8.65 16.33 -3.73
C PHE A 123 8.54 17.69 -3.05
N GLU A 124 9.41 18.62 -3.44
CA GLU A 124 9.50 19.93 -2.77
C GLU A 124 9.63 19.77 -1.23
N ASP A 125 8.68 20.30 -0.47
CA ASP A 125 8.56 20.27 0.99
C ASP A 125 7.44 19.31 1.48
N ARG A 126 7.04 18.36 0.64
CA ARG A 126 5.90 17.47 0.88
C ARG A 126 6.27 16.02 0.69
N VAL A 127 5.51 15.15 1.35
CA VAL A 127 5.55 13.71 1.11
C VAL A 127 4.14 13.15 0.95
N ILE A 128 4.01 12.22 0.02
CA ILE A 128 2.87 11.30 -0.09
C ILE A 128 3.36 9.95 0.39
N ILE A 129 2.59 9.35 1.29
CA ILE A 129 2.88 8.07 1.92
C ILE A 129 1.79 7.09 1.48
N ALA A 130 2.16 5.95 0.91
CA ALA A 130 1.18 4.96 0.45
C ALA A 130 1.72 3.54 0.58
N SER A 131 0.87 2.64 1.09
CA SER A 131 1.18 1.22 1.07
C SER A 131 0.99 0.62 -0.33
N SER A 132 1.55 -0.56 -0.55
CA SER A 132 1.04 -1.44 -1.63
C SER A 132 -0.43 -1.77 -1.40
N GLN A 133 -1.18 -1.95 -2.48
CA GLN A 133 -2.56 -2.43 -2.46
C GLN A 133 -2.65 -3.92 -2.07
N LYS A 134 -3.70 -4.27 -1.32
CA LYS A 134 -4.17 -5.65 -1.13
C LYS A 134 -5.65 -5.79 -1.49
N GLY A 135 -6.09 -7.03 -1.65
CA GLY A 135 -7.49 -7.38 -1.92
C GLY A 135 -7.77 -7.55 -3.40
N LYS A 136 -8.64 -6.71 -3.96
CA LYS A 136 -9.07 -6.74 -5.37
C LYS A 136 -7.88 -6.58 -6.32
N SER A 137 -8.10 -6.89 -7.59
CA SER A 137 -7.20 -6.58 -8.72
C SER A 137 -6.76 -5.12 -8.73
N SER A 138 -5.81 -4.78 -9.61
CA SER A 138 -5.20 -3.44 -9.66
C SER A 138 -6.20 -2.28 -9.73
N PHE A 139 -6.21 -1.42 -8.72
CA PHE A 139 -6.93 -0.15 -8.81
C PHE A 139 -6.43 0.71 -9.98
N SER A 140 -5.12 0.73 -10.23
CA SER A 140 -4.53 1.61 -11.25
C SER A 140 -4.81 1.20 -12.68
N TYR A 141 -5.19 -0.07 -12.93
CA TYR A 141 -5.73 -0.48 -14.23
C TYR A 141 -7.25 -0.30 -14.31
N ASP A 142 -7.97 -0.35 -13.18
CA ASP A 142 -9.42 -0.13 -13.14
C ASP A 142 -9.81 1.37 -13.27
N PHE A 143 -8.84 2.29 -13.12
CA PHE A 143 -9.02 3.74 -13.25
C PHE A 143 -8.33 4.30 -14.51
N GLU A 144 -9.07 4.24 -15.62
CA GLU A 144 -8.67 4.76 -16.93
C GLU A 144 -8.52 6.30 -16.93
N ASP A 145 -7.92 6.85 -17.99
CA ASP A 145 -7.73 8.31 -18.20
C ASP A 145 -6.89 9.05 -17.16
N THR A 146 -6.07 8.34 -16.39
CA THR A 146 -5.13 8.96 -15.44
C THR A 146 -3.70 9.00 -16.01
N PRO A 147 -2.87 10.01 -15.64
CA PRO A 147 -1.45 10.03 -16.05
C PRO A 147 -0.67 8.78 -15.62
N VAL A 148 -1.09 8.17 -14.50
CA VAL A 148 -0.57 6.88 -14.05
C VAL A 148 -0.93 5.79 -15.04
N PHE A 149 -2.22 5.62 -15.37
CA PHE A 149 -2.69 4.62 -16.33
C PHE A 149 -1.99 4.76 -17.69
N GLN A 150 -1.90 5.98 -18.23
CA GLN A 150 -1.20 6.25 -19.49
C GLN A 150 0.28 5.85 -19.44
N THR A 151 0.94 6.02 -18.30
CA THR A 151 2.33 5.59 -18.13
C THR A 151 2.44 4.07 -18.02
N LEU A 152 1.51 3.43 -17.30
CA LEU A 152 1.44 1.98 -17.25
C LEU A 152 1.25 1.39 -18.65
N GLN A 153 0.35 1.95 -19.47
CA GLN A 153 0.15 1.52 -20.86
C GLN A 153 1.41 1.68 -21.71
N LYS A 154 2.04 2.87 -21.69
CA LYS A 154 3.29 3.10 -22.43
C LYS A 154 4.39 2.11 -22.05
N CYS A 155 4.55 1.82 -20.76
CA CYS A 155 5.52 0.84 -20.30
C CYS A 155 5.17 -0.58 -20.79
N THR A 156 3.89 -0.99 -20.74
CA THR A 156 3.47 -2.28 -21.31
C THR A 156 3.76 -2.38 -22.81
N GLU A 157 3.47 -1.33 -23.57
CA GLU A 157 3.76 -1.26 -25.02
C GLU A 157 5.25 -1.39 -25.32
N LEU A 158 6.10 -0.68 -24.55
CA LEU A 158 7.56 -0.71 -24.72
C LEU A 158 8.15 -2.11 -24.47
N HIS A 159 7.52 -2.92 -23.63
CA HIS A 159 7.96 -4.27 -23.33
C HIS A 159 7.31 -5.34 -24.22
N GLY A 160 6.54 -4.95 -25.24
CA GLY A 160 5.95 -5.87 -26.22
C GLY A 160 4.81 -6.73 -25.66
N GLY A 161 4.18 -6.29 -24.57
CA GLY A 161 3.15 -7.03 -23.87
C GLY A 161 1.76 -6.92 -24.50
N ASP A 162 1.06 -8.06 -24.51
CA ASP A 162 -0.40 -8.16 -24.39
C ASP A 162 -0.80 -7.60 -23.01
N GLU A 163 -2.00 -7.03 -22.82
CA GLU A 163 -2.43 -6.44 -21.53
C GLU A 163 -2.36 -7.47 -20.37
N ALA A 164 -2.39 -8.76 -20.69
CA ALA A 164 -2.18 -9.87 -19.75
C ALA A 164 -0.75 -10.01 -19.21
N LEU A 165 0.26 -9.41 -19.85
CA LEU A 165 1.69 -9.45 -19.51
C LEU A 165 2.14 -8.18 -18.74
N GLY A 166 1.26 -7.67 -17.88
CA GLY A 166 1.36 -6.35 -17.27
C GLY A 166 2.48 -6.13 -16.24
N HIS A 167 2.45 -4.94 -15.63
CA HIS A 167 3.36 -4.52 -14.56
C HIS A 167 3.48 -5.58 -13.45
N ASN A 168 4.69 -5.84 -12.96
CA ASN A 168 4.94 -6.77 -11.86
C ASN A 168 4.14 -6.39 -10.59
N ASN A 169 3.34 -7.31 -10.03
CA ASN A 169 2.31 -7.05 -9.01
C ASN A 169 1.07 -6.28 -9.49
N GLY A 170 0.80 -6.28 -10.80
CA GLY A 170 -0.38 -5.65 -11.40
C GLY A 170 -0.51 -4.19 -11.00
N ALA A 171 0.55 -3.39 -11.06
CA ALA A 171 0.54 -1.97 -10.68
C ALA A 171 -0.01 -1.64 -9.26
N GLY A 172 -0.13 -2.61 -8.35
CA GLY A 172 -0.58 -2.40 -6.96
C GLY A 172 0.51 -1.93 -6.01
N CYS A 173 1.65 -1.46 -6.52
CA CYS A 173 2.80 -1.07 -5.70
C CYS A 173 2.61 0.33 -5.08
N GLY A 174 3.29 0.59 -3.96
CA GLY A 174 3.18 1.89 -3.25
C GLY A 174 3.66 3.08 -4.08
N GLU A 175 4.61 2.86 -5.00
CA GLU A 175 5.07 3.84 -5.99
C GLU A 175 3.94 4.29 -6.90
N VAL A 176 3.13 3.34 -7.39
CA VAL A 176 2.01 3.62 -8.28
C VAL A 176 0.89 4.33 -7.50
N MET A 177 0.57 3.84 -6.30
CA MET A 177 -0.46 4.45 -5.43
C MET A 177 -0.10 5.90 -5.07
N SER A 178 1.15 6.16 -4.67
CA SER A 178 1.60 7.50 -4.31
C SER A 178 1.63 8.46 -5.51
N ALA A 179 2.04 7.99 -6.69
CA ALA A 179 1.93 8.77 -7.92
C ALA A 179 0.46 9.11 -8.25
N HIS A 180 -0.45 8.17 -8.07
CA HIS A 180 -1.87 8.39 -8.34
C HIS A 180 -2.45 9.48 -7.42
N MET A 181 -2.11 9.44 -6.12
CA MET A 181 -2.46 10.50 -5.17
C MET A 181 -1.88 11.86 -5.56
N PHE A 182 -0.66 11.92 -6.12
CA PHE A 182 -0.09 13.17 -6.60
C PHE A 182 -0.98 13.79 -7.69
N TYR A 183 -1.35 13.04 -8.73
CA TYR A 183 -2.19 13.55 -9.80
C TYR A 183 -3.62 13.86 -9.35
N ARG A 184 -4.15 13.11 -8.37
CA ARG A 184 -5.43 13.44 -7.74
C ARG A 184 -5.40 14.81 -7.04
N LYS A 185 -4.31 15.13 -6.33
CA LYS A 185 -4.19 16.40 -5.60
C LYS A 185 -3.85 17.59 -6.49
N TYR A 186 -3.00 17.40 -7.51
CA TYR A 186 -2.44 18.51 -8.31
C TYR A 186 -2.99 18.60 -9.74
N GLY A 187 -3.82 17.64 -10.17
CA GLY A 187 -4.39 17.58 -11.52
C GLY A 187 -3.55 16.75 -12.50
N SER A 188 -4.16 16.37 -13.62
CA SER A 188 -3.54 15.51 -14.65
C SER A 188 -2.34 16.16 -15.35
N GLU A 189 -2.35 17.49 -15.47
CA GLU A 189 -1.29 18.27 -16.12
C GLU A 189 -0.10 18.55 -15.20
N ALA A 190 -0.19 18.19 -13.92
CA ALA A 190 0.94 18.31 -13.01
C ALA A 190 2.07 17.38 -13.44
N THR A 191 3.30 17.67 -13.03
CA THR A 191 4.46 16.81 -13.33
C THR A 191 5.30 16.58 -12.09
N LEU A 192 5.68 15.33 -11.86
CA LEU A 192 6.70 14.96 -10.88
C LEU A 192 8.11 15.26 -11.41
N ALA A 193 8.31 15.25 -12.72
CA ALA A 193 9.56 15.69 -13.34
C ALA A 193 9.81 17.17 -13.05
N GLY A 194 11.05 17.51 -12.66
CA GLY A 194 11.44 18.87 -12.29
C GLY A 194 11.16 19.27 -10.84
N LYS A 195 10.36 18.50 -10.08
CA LYS A 195 10.06 18.76 -8.65
C LYS A 195 11.07 18.16 -7.66
N LYS A 196 12.23 17.71 -8.17
CA LYS A 196 13.22 16.92 -7.42
C LYS A 196 12.55 15.74 -6.67
N SER A 197 11.60 15.10 -7.35
CA SER A 197 10.80 14.01 -6.81
C SER A 197 11.69 12.82 -6.47
N ARG A 198 11.54 12.29 -5.26
CA ARG A 198 12.31 11.19 -4.72
C ARG A 198 11.39 10.15 -4.12
N ALA A 199 11.67 8.87 -4.33
CA ALA A 199 10.91 7.80 -3.71
C ALA A 199 11.81 6.82 -2.96
N VAL A 200 11.33 6.34 -1.82
CA VAL A 200 11.90 5.18 -1.12
C VAL A 200 10.78 4.24 -0.73
N THR A 201 11.09 2.96 -0.76
CA THR A 201 10.16 1.90 -0.44
C THR A 201 10.78 1.02 0.65
N VAL A 202 9.98 0.68 1.67
CA VAL A 202 10.36 -0.26 2.72
C VAL A 202 9.42 -1.45 2.70
N TRP A 203 9.92 -2.59 3.13
CA TRP A 203 9.16 -3.83 3.17
C TRP A 203 9.38 -4.59 4.45
N PHE A 204 8.34 -5.31 4.87
CA PHE A 204 8.44 -6.22 6.00
C PHE A 204 8.94 -7.57 5.55
N ASN A 205 10.15 -7.88 5.97
CA ASN A 205 10.74 -9.20 5.85
C ASN A 205 10.19 -10.09 6.96
N ALA A 206 9.25 -10.97 6.61
CA ALA A 206 8.59 -11.87 7.55
C ALA A 206 9.53 -12.93 8.15
N LYS A 207 10.62 -13.28 7.46
CA LYS A 207 11.60 -14.26 7.94
C LYS A 207 12.37 -13.72 9.14
N ASP A 208 12.80 -12.47 9.03
CA ASP A 208 13.65 -11.82 10.02
C ASP A 208 12.84 -10.91 10.96
N ASN A 209 11.54 -10.75 10.70
CA ASN A 209 10.60 -9.90 11.45
C ASN A 209 11.08 -8.43 11.54
N VAL A 210 11.64 -7.92 10.45
CA VAL A 210 12.17 -6.55 10.36
C VAL A 210 11.55 -5.80 9.18
N VAL A 211 11.52 -4.48 9.29
CA VAL A 211 11.17 -3.60 8.17
C VAL A 211 12.47 -3.03 7.63
N GLU A 212 12.72 -3.22 6.35
CA GLU A 212 13.97 -2.82 5.72
C GLU A 212 13.73 -2.16 4.37
N TRP A 213 14.76 -1.53 3.83
CA TRP A 213 14.74 -0.92 2.51
C TRP A 213 14.45 -1.97 1.41
N LYS A 214 13.64 -1.60 0.42
CA LYS A 214 13.34 -2.42 -0.77
C LYS A 214 13.65 -1.65 -2.05
N GLU A 215 14.35 -2.29 -2.98
CA GLU A 215 14.44 -1.78 -4.35
C GLU A 215 13.03 -1.82 -4.98
N PRO A 216 12.63 -0.80 -5.75
CA PRO A 216 11.43 -0.87 -6.59
C PRO A 216 11.42 -2.16 -7.37
N CYS A 217 10.26 -2.80 -7.56
CA CYS A 217 10.23 -4.13 -8.15
C CYS A 217 11.02 -4.16 -9.48
N PRO A 218 12.12 -4.95 -9.56
CA PRO A 218 13.06 -4.90 -10.67
C PRO A 218 12.58 -5.73 -11.87
N LEU A 219 13.22 -5.54 -13.03
CA LEU A 219 13.07 -6.36 -14.25
C LEU A 219 13.70 -7.77 -14.16
N THR A 220 14.26 -8.13 -13.01
CA THR A 220 14.88 -9.44 -12.77
C THR A 220 14.48 -9.95 -11.39
N GLU A 221 13.80 -11.08 -11.34
CA GLU A 221 13.57 -11.79 -10.10
C GLU A 221 14.90 -12.43 -9.69
N LEU A 222 15.21 -12.51 -8.40
CA LEU A 222 16.32 -13.34 -7.96
C LEU A 222 15.79 -14.77 -7.79
N ASP A 223 16.48 -15.77 -8.32
CA ASP A 223 16.16 -17.16 -8.02
C ASP A 223 16.47 -17.50 -6.55
N GLU A 224 16.18 -18.74 -6.14
CA GLU A 224 16.44 -19.23 -4.79
C GLU A 224 17.93 -19.17 -4.38
N ASP A 225 18.83 -19.04 -5.36
CA ASP A 225 20.28 -18.91 -5.20
C ASP A 225 20.78 -17.46 -5.36
N ASN A 226 19.88 -16.47 -5.35
CA ASN A 226 20.15 -15.05 -5.58
C ASN A 226 20.73 -14.69 -6.97
N ASN A 227 20.54 -15.53 -7.99
CA ASN A 227 20.93 -15.19 -9.36
C ASN A 227 19.82 -14.40 -10.07
N PRO A 228 20.16 -13.40 -10.91
CA PRO A 228 19.16 -12.71 -11.73
C PRO A 228 18.49 -13.66 -12.71
N LYS A 229 17.21 -13.92 -12.52
CA LYS A 229 16.33 -14.58 -13.47
C LYS A 229 15.61 -13.51 -14.29
N PRO A 230 15.77 -13.50 -15.63
CA PRO A 230 14.98 -12.61 -16.47
C PRO A 230 13.51 -12.93 -16.27
N PHE A 231 12.68 -11.90 -16.09
CA PHE A 231 11.24 -12.09 -16.12
C PHE A 231 10.81 -12.65 -17.49
N PRO A 232 9.64 -13.30 -17.57
CA PRO A 232 9.05 -13.65 -18.85
C PRO A 232 8.99 -12.40 -19.75
N ALA A 233 9.27 -12.56 -21.04
CA ALA A 233 9.18 -11.47 -22.01
C ALA A 233 7.80 -10.78 -21.90
N GLY A 234 7.78 -9.44 -21.87
CA GLY A 234 6.56 -8.64 -21.66
C GLY A 234 6.45 -7.99 -20.27
N TRP A 235 7.08 -8.57 -19.24
CA TRP A 235 6.96 -8.08 -17.86
C TRP A 235 7.91 -6.91 -17.58
N TRP A 236 7.43 -5.96 -16.77
CA TRP A 236 8.16 -4.75 -16.39
C TRP A 236 7.81 -4.29 -14.97
N GLY A 237 8.59 -3.37 -14.37
CA GLY A 237 8.49 -3.06 -12.94
C GLY A 237 8.29 -1.57 -12.58
N CYS A 238 8.23 -1.31 -11.27
CA CYS A 238 8.05 0.04 -10.75
C CYS A 238 9.23 0.95 -11.08
N LYS A 239 10.44 0.39 -11.27
CA LYS A 239 11.61 1.19 -11.58
C LYS A 239 11.41 1.98 -12.87
N GLU A 240 10.92 1.31 -13.92
CA GLU A 240 10.61 1.92 -15.22
C GLU A 240 9.47 2.94 -15.09
N PHE A 241 8.41 2.58 -14.36
CA PHE A 241 7.31 3.49 -14.05
C PHE A 241 7.82 4.79 -13.42
N GLY A 242 8.57 4.71 -12.32
CA GLY A 242 9.05 5.88 -11.60
C GLY A 242 9.99 6.74 -12.44
N MET A 243 10.89 6.11 -13.21
CA MET A 243 11.76 6.84 -14.14
C MET A 243 10.97 7.60 -15.21
N ALA A 244 9.94 6.97 -15.80
CA ALA A 244 9.04 7.61 -16.76
C ALA A 244 8.26 8.79 -16.15
N GLN A 245 7.98 8.73 -14.84
CA GLN A 245 7.33 9.79 -14.06
C GLN A 245 8.30 10.90 -13.62
N GLY A 246 9.61 10.74 -13.83
CA GLY A 246 10.63 11.68 -13.35
C GLY A 246 10.93 11.56 -11.85
N ILE A 247 10.66 10.41 -11.25
CA ILE A 247 10.95 10.07 -9.86
C ILE A 247 12.37 9.49 -9.76
N ARG A 248 13.19 10.04 -8.84
CA ARG A 248 14.48 9.46 -8.47
C ARG A 248 14.31 8.50 -7.31
N TYR A 249 14.74 7.25 -7.46
CA TYR A 249 14.77 6.33 -6.33
C TYR A 249 15.94 6.61 -5.38
N ILE A 250 15.66 6.60 -4.08
CA ILE A 250 16.67 6.73 -3.03
C ILE A 250 17.42 5.39 -2.94
N PRO A 251 18.76 5.37 -3.17
CA PRO A 251 19.53 4.14 -3.15
C PRO A 251 19.53 3.51 -1.76
N LYS A 252 19.77 2.19 -1.70
CA LYS A 252 19.97 1.49 -0.43
C LYS A 252 21.10 2.18 0.37
N PRO A 253 20.88 2.54 1.64
CA PRO A 253 21.94 3.03 2.50
C PRO A 253 23.09 2.02 2.58
N ALA A 254 24.34 2.49 2.52
CA ALA A 254 25.52 1.63 2.66
C ALA A 254 25.56 0.92 4.02
N ASP A 255 25.04 1.59 5.05
CA ASP A 255 24.88 1.04 6.40
C ASP A 255 23.41 0.62 6.57
N ALA A 256 23.08 -0.59 6.14
CA ALA A 256 21.72 -1.12 6.11
C ALA A 256 21.04 -1.24 7.49
N ASP A 257 21.79 -1.07 8.58
CA ASP A 257 21.33 -1.13 9.98
C ASP A 257 20.88 0.23 10.54
N LYS A 258 20.95 1.31 9.76
CA LYS A 258 20.54 2.64 10.25
C LYS A 258 19.03 2.75 10.33
N GLU A 259 18.53 3.17 11.49
CA GLU A 259 17.13 3.53 11.72
C GLU A 259 16.62 4.66 10.82
N GLY A 260 17.45 5.28 9.97
CA GLY A 260 17.17 6.50 9.22
C GLY A 260 17.64 7.76 9.97
N GLU A 261 17.53 8.93 9.34
CA GLU A 261 17.86 10.20 9.98
C GLU A 261 16.62 10.80 10.66
N PRO A 262 16.73 11.33 11.89
CA PRO A 262 15.61 12.01 12.55
C PRO A 262 15.06 13.18 11.71
N TYR A 263 13.73 13.32 11.72
CA TYR A 263 13.00 14.43 11.10
C TYR A 263 12.11 15.12 12.13
N SER A 264 11.63 16.32 11.81
CA SER A 264 10.72 17.07 12.67
C SER A 264 9.36 17.26 12.00
N MET A 265 8.30 16.98 12.75
CA MET A 265 6.91 17.24 12.35
C MET A 265 6.41 18.61 12.80
N THR A 266 7.29 19.49 13.29
CA THR A 266 6.90 20.78 13.91
C THR A 266 6.08 21.65 12.95
N GLY A 267 4.77 21.66 13.20
CA GLY A 267 3.73 22.33 12.43
C GLY A 267 3.63 21.87 10.99
N ALA A 268 4.07 20.66 10.67
CA ALA A 268 3.64 19.99 9.44
C ALA A 268 2.11 19.92 9.40
N LEU A 269 1.53 20.07 8.22
CA LEU A 269 0.11 19.82 7.97
C LEU A 269 -0.06 18.38 7.51
N ILE A 270 -0.90 17.64 8.22
CA ILE A 270 -1.13 16.23 7.98
C ILE A 270 -2.55 16.06 7.46
N GLY A 271 -2.72 15.18 6.49
CA GLY A 271 -4.03 14.78 5.98
C GLY A 271 -3.94 13.51 5.13
N GLN A 272 -4.99 13.26 4.36
CA GLN A 272 -5.02 12.16 3.39
C GLN A 272 -5.50 12.68 2.04
N ILE A 273 -4.90 12.16 0.97
CA ILE A 273 -5.42 12.29 -0.39
C ILE A 273 -6.09 10.96 -0.70
N SER A 274 -7.41 10.96 -0.90
CA SER A 274 -8.08 9.75 -1.34
C SER A 274 -7.76 9.46 -2.81
N LEU A 275 -7.53 8.18 -3.09
CA LEU A 275 -7.38 7.63 -4.43
C LEU A 275 -8.68 7.69 -5.24
N CYS A 276 -9.85 7.74 -4.58
CA CYS A 276 -11.17 7.88 -5.20
C CYS A 276 -11.73 9.30 -5.09
#